data_AF-A0A522B3E6-F1
#
_entry.id   AF-A0A522B3E6-F1
#
_cell.length_a   1.000
_cell.length_b   1.000
_cell.length_c   1.000
_cell.angle_alpha   90.00
_cell.angle_beta   90.00
_cell.angle_gamma   90.00
#
_symmetry.space_group_name_H-M   'P 1'
#
loop_
_entity.id
_entity.type
_entity.pdbx_description
1 polymer ?
#
loop_
_entity_poly.entity_id
_entity_poly.type
_entity_poly.pdbx_seq_one_letter_code
_entity_poly.pdbx_strand_id
1 'polypeptide(L)'
;MSPRPVPPQRAWRSPLRGPWLTSVLASVLLVGLLVLVVTGLLSYAAYDPRLGGSNDQTPQAGLLASWIAFDWPTSPSWLYRVNQGLHVTLGLALVPVVLAKLWSVAPKLFAWPPVKSPAHALERLSILLLVGSILFLMLTGAMNAQYDYAFGFSFYTGHFYAAWVFIAAFATHVFLKLPTMVRSLRSRPFGAEMRTSTADTVAEPVDPHGLVSPDPAPATMSRRGALAVVGGSSLAVLAMSVGQTIDPLRRTALLAPRGQVTGDGPNDFPVNTTF
;
A
#
# COMPACT_ATOMS: atom_id res chain seq x y z
N MET A 1 -12.92 20.58 38.33
CA MET A 1 -13.37 20.63 36.91
C MET A 1 -12.70 19.48 36.17
N SER A 2 -13.44 18.42 35.84
CA SER A 2 -12.89 17.35 34.99
C SER A 2 -12.62 17.93 33.61
N PRO A 3 -11.43 17.73 33.02
CA PRO A 3 -11.14 18.24 31.68
C PRO A 3 -12.11 17.61 30.70
N ARG A 4 -12.86 18.44 29.97
CA ARG A 4 -13.70 17.96 28.87
C ARG A 4 -12.79 17.26 27.86
N PRO A 5 -13.15 16.07 27.35
CA PRO A 5 -12.36 15.41 26.31
C PRO A 5 -12.16 16.37 25.15
N VAL A 6 -10.90 16.64 24.82
CA VAL A 6 -10.54 17.39 23.62
C VAL A 6 -11.08 16.57 22.44
N PRO A 7 -11.93 17.12 21.56
CA PRO A 7 -12.39 16.40 20.39
C PRO A 7 -11.17 15.87 19.62
N PRO A 8 -11.16 14.61 19.14
CA PRO A 8 -9.97 14.00 18.52
C PRO A 8 -9.33 14.88 17.42
N GLN A 9 -10.14 15.69 16.75
CA GLN A 9 -9.73 16.65 15.72
C GLN A 9 -8.71 17.70 16.20
N ARG A 10 -8.76 18.15 17.46
CA ARG A 10 -7.78 19.11 18.01
C ARG A 10 -6.43 18.49 18.36
N ALA A 11 -6.32 17.16 18.44
CA ALA A 11 -5.03 16.48 18.62
C ALA A 11 -4.18 16.51 17.33
N TRP A 12 -4.82 16.63 16.17
CA TRP A 12 -4.15 16.58 14.87
C TRP A 12 -3.80 17.99 14.38
N ARG A 13 -2.65 18.52 14.83
CA ARG A 13 -2.26 19.92 14.56
C ARG A 13 -1.18 20.11 13.50
N SER A 14 -0.72 19.05 12.82
CA SER A 14 0.32 19.20 11.79
C SER A 14 -0.19 20.06 10.61
N PRO A 15 0.52 21.14 10.22
CA PRO A 15 0.13 22.00 9.10
C PRO A 15 0.39 21.35 7.73
N LEU A 16 1.11 20.22 7.71
CA LEU A 16 1.39 19.47 6.49
C LEU A 16 0.15 18.72 5.96
N ARG A 17 -0.79 18.37 6.85
CA ARG A 17 -2.02 17.69 6.45
C ARG A 17 -2.90 18.65 5.66
N GLY A 18 -3.22 18.22 4.46
CA GLY A 18 -4.15 18.92 3.61
C GLY A 18 -4.40 18.17 2.30
N PRO A 19 -5.34 18.66 1.48
CA PRO A 19 -5.72 18.03 0.23
C PRO A 19 -4.55 17.82 -0.73
N TRP A 20 -3.61 18.76 -0.84
CA TRP A 20 -2.51 18.68 -1.79
C TRP A 20 -1.56 17.51 -1.47
N LEU A 21 -1.00 17.45 -0.25
CA LEU A 21 -0.06 16.38 0.14
C LEU A 21 -0.74 15.01 0.09
N THR A 22 -1.99 14.94 0.56
CA THR A 22 -2.82 13.73 0.52
C THR A 22 -3.05 13.24 -0.91
N SER A 23 -3.12 14.16 -1.88
CA SER A 23 -3.31 13.85 -3.30
C SER A 23 -2.01 13.44 -4.00
N VAL A 24 -0.85 14.01 -3.60
CA VAL A 24 0.46 13.55 -4.07
C VAL A 24 0.66 12.08 -3.70
N LEU A 25 0.46 11.73 -2.42
CA LEU A 25 0.54 10.34 -1.95
C LEU A 25 -0.48 9.45 -2.67
N ALA A 26 -1.71 9.94 -2.89
CA ALA A 26 -2.73 9.20 -3.63
C ALA A 26 -2.34 8.92 -5.08
N SER A 27 -1.65 9.85 -5.76
CA SER A 27 -1.24 9.66 -7.15
C SER A 27 -0.19 8.57 -7.30
N VAL A 28 0.79 8.52 -6.40
CA VAL A 28 1.80 7.44 -6.36
C VAL A 28 1.14 6.11 -6.07
N LEU A 29 0.23 6.06 -5.09
CA LEU A 29 -0.53 4.85 -4.77
C LEU A 29 -1.47 4.43 -5.90
N LEU A 30 -2.09 5.36 -6.63
CA LEU A 30 -2.95 5.01 -7.75
C LEU A 30 -2.20 4.20 -8.79
N VAL A 31 -1.03 4.69 -9.22
CA VAL A 31 -0.20 3.99 -10.21
C VAL A 31 0.35 2.69 -9.62
N GLY A 32 0.95 2.74 -8.44
CA GLY A 32 1.60 1.59 -7.83
C GLY A 32 0.62 0.45 -7.51
N LEU A 33 -0.54 0.76 -6.95
CA LEU A 33 -1.55 -0.25 -6.58
C LEU A 33 -2.24 -0.84 -7.81
N LEU A 34 -2.39 -0.09 -8.91
CA LEU A 34 -2.86 -0.67 -10.18
C LEU A 34 -1.87 -1.71 -10.71
N VAL A 35 -0.56 -1.43 -10.65
CA VAL A 35 0.48 -2.41 -11.01
C VAL A 35 0.41 -3.64 -10.11
N LEU A 36 0.23 -3.47 -8.80
CA LEU A 36 0.07 -4.61 -7.88
C LEU A 36 -1.18 -5.45 -8.17
N VAL A 37 -2.32 -4.81 -8.43
CA VAL A 37 -3.55 -5.51 -8.82
C VAL A 37 -3.31 -6.34 -10.06
N VAL A 38 -2.76 -5.74 -11.13
CA VAL A 38 -2.52 -6.45 -12.39
C VAL A 38 -1.53 -7.59 -12.17
N THR A 39 -0.36 -7.32 -11.60
CA THR A 39 0.66 -8.35 -11.38
C THR A 39 0.18 -9.48 -10.46
N GLY A 40 -0.66 -9.19 -9.46
CA GLY A 40 -1.24 -10.19 -8.57
C GLY A 40 -2.25 -11.10 -9.28
N LEU A 41 -3.12 -10.52 -10.12
CA LEU A 41 -4.05 -11.28 -10.96
C LEU A 41 -3.30 -12.13 -11.99
N LEU A 42 -2.24 -11.60 -12.59
CA LEU A 42 -1.36 -12.35 -13.49
C LEU A 42 -0.63 -13.48 -12.76
N SER A 43 -0.19 -13.27 -11.51
CA SER A 43 0.37 -14.33 -10.69
C SER A 43 -0.65 -15.42 -10.40
N TYR A 44 -1.90 -15.06 -10.12
CA TYR A 44 -2.99 -16.04 -9.96
C TYR A 44 -3.23 -16.85 -11.23
N ALA A 45 -3.26 -16.21 -12.40
CA ALA A 45 -3.38 -16.89 -13.69
C ALA A 45 -2.22 -17.89 -13.94
N ALA A 46 -1.00 -17.52 -13.53
CA ALA A 46 0.19 -18.35 -13.70
C ALA A 46 0.18 -19.63 -12.85
N TYR A 47 -0.61 -19.71 -11.77
CA TYR A 47 -0.85 -20.96 -11.06
C TYR A 47 -1.71 -21.95 -11.87
N ASP A 48 -2.46 -21.46 -12.86
CA ASP A 48 -3.46 -22.18 -13.65
C ASP A 48 -4.39 -23.09 -12.80
N PRO A 49 -5.33 -22.50 -12.05
CA PRO A 49 -6.26 -23.25 -11.21
C PRO A 49 -7.09 -24.29 -11.97
N ARG A 50 -7.23 -24.18 -13.31
CA ARG A 50 -8.01 -25.12 -14.13
C ARG A 50 -7.39 -26.53 -14.16
N LEU A 51 -6.10 -26.65 -13.85
CA LEU A 51 -5.42 -27.93 -13.74
C LEU A 51 -5.76 -28.69 -12.43
N GLY A 52 -6.44 -28.04 -11.48
CA GLY A 52 -6.84 -28.64 -10.22
C GLY A 52 -5.66 -29.02 -9.30
N GLY A 53 -5.93 -29.88 -8.31
CA GLY A 53 -4.89 -30.35 -7.38
C GLY A 53 -4.24 -29.22 -6.59
N SER A 54 -2.90 -29.18 -6.55
CA SER A 54 -2.14 -28.13 -5.85
C SER A 54 -2.21 -26.75 -6.52
N ASN A 55 -2.68 -26.67 -7.76
CA ASN A 55 -2.75 -25.42 -8.51
C ASN A 55 -3.99 -24.60 -8.14
N ASP A 56 -5.08 -25.28 -7.77
CA ASP A 56 -6.31 -24.62 -7.33
C ASP A 56 -6.34 -24.44 -5.81
N GLN A 57 -5.86 -23.28 -5.37
CA GLN A 57 -5.90 -22.87 -3.96
C GLN A 57 -7.25 -22.24 -3.56
N THR A 58 -8.19 -22.11 -4.50
CA THR A 58 -9.46 -21.39 -4.31
C THR A 58 -10.63 -22.04 -5.08
N PRO A 59 -10.93 -23.34 -4.88
CA PRO A 59 -11.94 -24.03 -5.69
C PRO A 59 -13.35 -23.47 -5.56
N GLN A 60 -13.63 -22.72 -4.48
CA GLN A 60 -14.92 -22.06 -4.25
C GLN A 60 -15.01 -20.64 -4.82
N ALA A 61 -13.96 -20.14 -5.51
CA ALA A 61 -13.92 -18.76 -6.00
C ALA A 61 -14.98 -18.46 -7.08
N GLY A 62 -15.47 -19.49 -7.77
CA GLY A 62 -16.54 -19.36 -8.77
C GLY A 62 -16.23 -18.27 -9.80
N LEU A 63 -17.15 -17.30 -9.92
CA LEU A 63 -17.00 -16.18 -10.86
C LEU A 63 -15.72 -15.38 -10.64
N LEU A 64 -15.24 -15.23 -9.41
CA LEU A 64 -14.03 -14.44 -9.13
C LEU A 64 -12.79 -15.05 -9.81
N ALA A 65 -12.70 -16.37 -9.89
CA ALA A 65 -11.61 -17.03 -10.60
C ALA A 65 -11.78 -16.98 -12.13
N SER A 66 -13.03 -17.04 -12.62
CA SER A 66 -13.31 -17.15 -14.05
C SER A 66 -12.89 -15.91 -14.86
N TRP A 67 -12.87 -14.72 -14.26
CA TRP A 67 -12.41 -13.49 -14.94
C TRP A 67 -10.91 -13.47 -15.24
N ILE A 68 -10.13 -14.35 -14.60
CA ILE A 68 -8.66 -14.40 -14.68
C ILE A 68 -8.19 -15.69 -15.39
N ALA A 69 -9.12 -16.53 -15.84
CA ALA A 69 -8.83 -17.82 -16.44
C ALA A 69 -8.38 -17.65 -17.90
N PHE A 70 -7.06 -17.56 -18.11
CA PHE A 70 -6.44 -17.64 -19.43
C PHE A 70 -5.16 -18.47 -19.38
N ASP A 71 -4.73 -18.98 -20.54
CA ASP A 71 -3.49 -19.75 -20.66
C ASP A 71 -2.29 -18.84 -20.44
N TRP A 72 -1.69 -18.90 -19.24
CA TRP A 72 -0.50 -18.12 -18.93
C TRP A 72 0.68 -18.53 -19.84
N PRO A 73 1.35 -17.58 -20.51
CA PRO A 73 2.51 -17.91 -21.33
C PRO A 73 3.71 -18.30 -20.45
N THR A 74 4.06 -19.57 -20.45
CA THR A 74 5.21 -20.13 -19.70
C THR A 74 6.56 -19.85 -20.37
N SER A 75 6.55 -19.37 -21.61
CA SER A 75 7.73 -18.94 -22.36
C SER A 75 7.65 -17.46 -22.73
N PRO A 76 8.74 -16.69 -22.54
CA PRO A 76 9.99 -17.12 -21.90
C PRO A 76 9.84 -17.28 -20.38
N SER A 77 10.58 -18.22 -19.78
CA SER A 77 10.45 -18.58 -18.36
C SER A 77 10.72 -17.42 -17.38
N TRP A 78 11.49 -16.41 -17.80
CA TRP A 78 11.76 -15.22 -16.99
C TRP A 78 10.53 -14.32 -16.81
N LEU A 79 9.47 -14.48 -17.61
CA LEU A 79 8.29 -13.63 -17.56
C LEU A 79 7.62 -13.67 -16.18
N TYR A 80 7.44 -14.86 -15.61
CA TYR A 80 6.88 -15.00 -14.28
C TYR A 80 7.79 -14.39 -13.20
N ARG A 81 9.12 -14.52 -13.34
CA ARG A 81 10.08 -13.86 -12.44
C ARG A 81 9.91 -12.34 -12.46
N VAL A 82 9.72 -11.73 -13.63
CA VAL A 82 9.47 -10.28 -13.73
C VAL A 82 8.13 -9.90 -13.10
N ASN A 83 7.06 -10.63 -13.40
CA ASN A 83 5.74 -10.37 -12.84
C ASN A 83 5.73 -10.47 -11.30
N GLN A 84 6.22 -11.59 -10.78
CA GLN A 84 6.25 -11.86 -9.35
C GLN A 84 7.24 -10.95 -8.62
N GLY A 85 8.42 -10.74 -9.20
CA GLY A 85 9.42 -9.85 -8.64
C GLY A 85 8.95 -8.39 -8.56
N LEU A 86 8.25 -7.92 -9.60
CA LEU A 86 7.61 -6.61 -9.59
C LEU A 86 6.52 -6.54 -8.51
N HIS A 87 5.64 -7.54 -8.43
CA HIS A 87 4.56 -7.58 -7.44
C HIS A 87 5.09 -7.47 -6.00
N VAL A 88 6.04 -8.34 -5.63
CA VAL A 88 6.57 -8.39 -4.26
C VAL A 88 7.40 -7.16 -3.95
N THR A 89 8.35 -6.80 -4.83
CA THR A 89 9.28 -5.69 -4.56
C THR A 89 8.55 -4.35 -4.50
N LEU A 90 7.59 -4.11 -5.42
CA LEU A 90 6.77 -2.91 -5.40
C LEU A 90 5.84 -2.89 -4.18
N GLY A 91 5.28 -4.05 -3.82
CA GLY A 91 4.42 -4.20 -2.63
C GLY A 91 5.13 -3.73 -1.36
N LEU A 92 6.37 -4.19 -1.15
CA LEU A 92 7.21 -3.76 -0.04
C LEU A 92 7.58 -2.28 -0.13
N ALA A 93 8.00 -1.80 -1.31
CA ALA A 93 8.40 -0.41 -1.51
C ALA A 93 7.26 0.60 -1.29
N LEU A 94 5.99 0.19 -1.47
CA LEU A 94 4.83 1.05 -1.24
C LEU A 94 4.38 1.12 0.23
N VAL A 95 4.91 0.27 1.13
CA VAL A 95 4.53 0.29 2.56
C VAL A 95 4.71 1.69 3.19
N PRO A 96 5.87 2.38 3.05
CA PRO A 96 6.01 3.74 3.60
C PRO A 96 5.01 4.74 3.03
N VAL A 97 4.64 4.62 1.75
CA VAL A 97 3.66 5.50 1.09
C VAL A 97 2.25 5.27 1.64
N VAL A 98 1.86 4.00 1.86
CA VAL A 98 0.58 3.66 2.49
C VAL A 98 0.51 4.18 3.91
N LEU A 99 1.57 4.00 4.71
CA LEU A 99 1.63 4.54 6.08
C LEU A 99 1.52 6.07 6.10
N ALA A 100 2.22 6.76 5.20
CA ALA A 100 2.13 8.20 5.07
C ALA A 100 0.71 8.65 4.65
N LYS A 101 0.06 7.90 3.76
CA LYS A 101 -1.32 8.16 3.33
C LYS A 101 -2.30 7.97 4.48
N LEU A 102 -2.16 6.92 5.28
CA LEU A 102 -2.98 6.69 6.47
C LEU A 102 -2.78 7.80 7.50
N TRP A 103 -1.54 8.23 7.74
CA TRP A 103 -1.24 9.37 8.59
C TRP A 103 -1.87 10.68 8.09
N SER A 104 -1.91 10.91 6.77
CA SER A 104 -2.46 12.15 6.20
C SER A 104 -3.98 12.23 6.36
N VAL A 105 -4.67 11.09 6.41
CA VAL A 105 -6.13 11.01 6.58
C VAL A 105 -6.58 10.58 7.98
N ALA A 106 -5.64 10.33 8.90
CA ALA A 106 -5.93 9.86 10.26
C ALA A 106 -7.03 10.65 10.99
N PRO A 107 -7.12 12.00 10.91
CA PRO A 107 -8.21 12.74 11.58
C PRO A 107 -9.61 12.27 11.18
N LYS A 108 -9.79 11.81 9.94
CA LYS A 108 -11.07 11.30 9.43
C LYS A 108 -11.44 9.96 10.03
N LEU A 109 -10.46 9.12 10.33
CA LEU A 109 -10.70 7.81 10.96
C LEU A 109 -11.29 7.99 12.36
N PHE A 110 -10.84 9.02 13.09
CA PHE A 110 -11.29 9.35 14.45
C PHE A 110 -12.36 10.45 14.52
N ALA A 111 -13.06 10.74 13.42
CA ALA A 111 -14.11 11.75 13.41
C ALA A 111 -15.30 11.33 14.30
N TRP A 112 -15.87 12.30 15.03
CA TRP A 112 -17.02 12.10 15.92
C TRP A 112 -18.18 13.05 15.52
N PRO A 113 -19.45 12.62 15.56
CA PRO A 113 -19.92 11.25 15.83
C PRO A 113 -19.47 10.25 14.73
N PRO A 114 -19.37 8.95 15.04
CA PRO A 114 -18.79 7.96 14.14
C PRO A 114 -19.63 7.80 12.87
N VAL A 115 -20.96 7.81 13.03
CA VAL A 115 -21.96 7.76 11.95
C VAL A 115 -22.92 8.94 12.15
N LYS A 116 -23.31 9.59 11.05
CA LYS A 116 -24.18 10.78 11.03
C LYS A 116 -25.49 10.52 10.28
N SER A 117 -25.47 9.58 9.35
CA SER A 117 -26.60 9.17 8.51
C SER A 117 -26.28 7.79 7.90
N PRO A 118 -27.27 7.08 7.32
CA PRO A 118 -27.04 5.83 6.60
C PRO A 118 -26.05 5.99 5.43
N ALA A 119 -26.15 7.08 4.66
CA ALA A 119 -25.19 7.37 3.60
C ALA A 119 -23.75 7.52 4.14
N HIS A 120 -23.58 8.24 5.26
CA HIS A 120 -22.27 8.35 5.92
C HIS A 120 -21.77 7.00 6.45
N ALA A 121 -22.66 6.10 6.89
CA ALA A 121 -22.28 4.75 7.29
C ALA A 121 -21.71 3.95 6.12
N LEU A 122 -22.33 4.03 4.93
CA LEU A 122 -21.84 3.39 3.72
C LEU A 122 -20.49 3.96 3.27
N GLU A 123 -20.30 5.27 3.35
CA GLU A 123 -19.00 5.90 3.10
C GLU A 123 -17.93 5.35 4.06
N ARG A 124 -18.23 5.28 5.36
CA ARG A 124 -17.32 4.72 6.38
C ARG A 124 -17.00 3.26 6.13
N LEU A 125 -18.00 2.45 5.75
CA LEU A 125 -17.80 1.04 5.41
C LEU A 125 -16.89 0.89 4.19
N SER A 126 -17.07 1.72 3.15
CA SER A 126 -16.19 1.68 1.97
C SER A 126 -14.73 1.97 2.33
N ILE A 127 -14.50 2.93 3.24
CA ILE A 127 -13.16 3.26 3.74
C ILE A 127 -12.60 2.13 4.60
N LEU A 128 -13.41 1.53 5.46
CA LEU A 128 -13.01 0.40 6.29
C LEU A 128 -12.58 -0.79 5.44
N LEU A 129 -13.35 -1.12 4.40
CA LEU A 129 -13.01 -2.19 3.46
C LEU A 129 -11.73 -1.87 2.70
N LEU A 130 -11.56 -0.63 2.22
CA LEU A 130 -10.35 -0.21 1.52
C LEU A 130 -9.11 -0.30 2.42
N VAL A 131 -9.17 0.29 3.61
CA VAL A 131 -8.04 0.34 4.55
C VAL A 131 -7.74 -1.05 5.12
N GLY A 132 -8.78 -1.80 5.51
CA GLY A 132 -8.64 -3.14 6.04
C GLY A 132 -8.03 -4.10 5.02
N SER A 133 -8.51 -4.08 3.78
CA SER A 133 -8.00 -4.96 2.73
C SER A 133 -6.56 -4.62 2.32
N ILE A 134 -6.18 -3.34 2.14
CA ILE A 134 -4.79 -3.01 1.79
C ILE A 134 -3.81 -3.37 2.92
N LEU A 135 -4.19 -3.14 4.18
CA LEU A 135 -3.36 -3.51 5.32
C LEU A 135 -3.23 -5.03 5.44
N PHE A 136 -4.33 -5.77 5.25
CA PHE A 136 -4.32 -7.22 5.23
C PHE A 136 -3.41 -7.76 4.11
N LEU A 137 -3.55 -7.24 2.89
CA LEU A 137 -2.73 -7.66 1.75
C LEU A 137 -1.25 -7.34 1.98
N MET A 138 -0.91 -6.13 2.41
CA MET A 138 0.50 -5.79 2.66
C MET A 138 1.11 -6.63 3.79
N LEU A 139 0.37 -6.84 4.88
CA LEU A 139 0.85 -7.64 6.01
C LEU A 139 1.03 -9.11 5.60
N THR A 140 -0.02 -9.75 5.07
CA THR A 140 0.04 -11.16 4.68
C THR A 140 1.04 -11.39 3.54
N GLY A 141 1.16 -10.46 2.60
CA GLY A 141 2.15 -10.52 1.52
C GLY A 141 3.59 -10.42 2.03
N ALA A 142 3.86 -9.48 2.95
CA ALA A 142 5.18 -9.32 3.57
C ALA A 142 5.53 -10.57 4.41
N MET A 143 4.60 -11.05 5.22
CA MET A 143 4.74 -12.27 6.03
C MET A 143 5.04 -13.50 5.16
N ASN A 144 4.28 -13.70 4.08
CA ASN A 144 4.52 -14.78 3.12
C ASN A 144 5.89 -14.64 2.42
N ALA A 145 6.31 -13.43 2.08
CA ALA A 145 7.64 -13.18 1.53
C ALA A 145 8.76 -13.53 2.52
N GLN A 146 8.48 -13.44 3.83
CA GLN A 146 9.40 -13.77 4.93
C GLN A 146 9.27 -15.21 5.46
N TYR A 147 8.33 -16.02 4.93
CA TYR A 147 7.94 -17.32 5.49
C TYR A 147 7.43 -17.29 6.93
N ASP A 148 6.95 -16.14 7.38
CA ASP A 148 6.30 -16.00 8.68
C ASP A 148 4.80 -16.30 8.51
N TYR A 149 4.37 -17.51 8.83
CA TYR A 149 2.96 -17.91 8.78
C TYR A 149 2.32 -17.89 10.17
N ALA A 150 2.45 -16.80 10.91
CA ALA A 150 1.81 -16.64 12.22
C ALA A 150 0.27 -16.63 12.21
N PHE A 151 -0.37 -16.74 11.02
CA PHE A 151 -1.82 -16.80 10.85
C PHE A 151 -2.32 -18.22 10.54
N GLY A 152 -3.46 -18.62 11.12
CA GLY A 152 -4.03 -19.97 11.01
C GLY A 152 -4.87 -20.24 9.74
N PHE A 153 -4.64 -19.51 8.64
CA PHE A 153 -5.38 -19.67 7.39
C PHE A 153 -4.44 -19.77 6.19
N SER A 154 -4.93 -20.32 5.07
CA SER A 154 -4.15 -20.38 3.81
C SER A 154 -3.85 -18.98 3.30
N PHE A 155 -2.56 -18.65 3.13
CA PHE A 155 -2.13 -17.40 2.52
C PHE A 155 -2.81 -17.18 1.17
N TYR A 156 -2.75 -18.18 0.28
CA TYR A 156 -3.29 -18.10 -1.07
C TYR A 156 -4.77 -17.74 -1.06
N THR A 157 -5.55 -18.43 -0.23
CA THR A 157 -6.99 -18.23 -0.13
C THR A 157 -7.32 -16.86 0.50
N GLY A 158 -6.71 -16.53 1.64
CA GLY A 158 -6.97 -15.27 2.34
C GLY A 158 -6.57 -14.05 1.51
N HIS A 159 -5.38 -14.10 0.90
CA HIS A 159 -4.85 -13.02 0.08
C HIS A 159 -5.67 -12.83 -1.20
N PHE A 160 -6.14 -13.90 -1.84
CA PHE A 160 -7.01 -13.83 -3.02
C PHE A 160 -8.34 -13.13 -2.72
N TYR A 161 -9.08 -13.56 -1.69
CA TYR A 161 -10.37 -12.94 -1.39
C TYR A 161 -10.21 -11.50 -0.89
N ALA A 162 -9.18 -11.21 -0.10
CA ALA A 162 -8.86 -9.85 0.30
C ALA A 162 -8.51 -8.96 -0.91
N ALA A 163 -7.86 -9.51 -1.94
CA ALA A 163 -7.55 -8.78 -3.18
C ALA A 163 -8.83 -8.37 -3.91
N TRP A 164 -9.85 -9.23 -3.99
CA TRP A 164 -11.13 -8.87 -4.60
C TRP A 164 -11.90 -7.80 -3.82
N VAL A 165 -11.90 -7.89 -2.49
CA VAL A 165 -12.45 -6.82 -1.63
C VAL A 165 -11.70 -5.51 -1.87
N PHE A 166 -10.37 -5.56 -1.95
CA PHE A 166 -9.53 -4.40 -2.24
C PHE A 166 -9.84 -3.81 -3.61
N ILE A 167 -9.91 -4.62 -4.68
CA ILE A 167 -10.19 -4.16 -6.04
C ILE A 167 -11.52 -3.40 -6.10
N ALA A 168 -12.59 -3.97 -5.54
CA ALA A 168 -13.90 -3.33 -5.52
C ALA A 168 -13.91 -2.02 -4.72
N ALA A 169 -13.31 -2.02 -3.52
CA ALA A 169 -13.22 -0.84 -2.68
C ALA A 169 -12.32 0.25 -3.28
N PHE A 170 -11.20 -0.14 -3.89
CA PHE A 170 -10.24 0.74 -4.54
C PHE A 170 -10.84 1.37 -5.79
N ALA A 171 -11.49 0.60 -6.66
CA ALA A 171 -12.17 1.14 -7.84
C ALA A 171 -13.24 2.16 -7.45
N THR A 172 -14.07 1.83 -6.45
CA THR A 172 -15.07 2.76 -5.89
C THR A 172 -14.43 4.03 -5.35
N HIS A 173 -13.34 3.90 -4.59
CA HIS A 173 -12.62 5.03 -4.02
C HIS A 173 -12.01 5.93 -5.09
N VAL A 174 -11.36 5.34 -6.10
CA VAL A 174 -10.77 6.08 -7.22
C VAL A 174 -11.86 6.83 -7.98
N PHE A 175 -12.97 6.17 -8.32
CA PHE A 175 -14.08 6.81 -9.01
C PHE A 175 -14.59 8.05 -8.26
N LEU A 176 -14.75 7.94 -6.93
CA LEU A 176 -15.27 9.04 -6.10
C LEU A 176 -14.23 10.14 -5.81
N LYS A 177 -12.94 9.82 -5.73
CA LYS A 177 -11.89 10.75 -5.24
C LYS A 177 -10.95 11.26 -6.30
N LEU A 178 -10.96 10.69 -7.51
CA LEU A 178 -10.10 11.14 -8.61
C LEU A 178 -10.32 12.63 -8.96
N PRO A 179 -11.55 13.16 -9.09
CA PRO A 179 -11.75 14.58 -9.39
C PRO A 179 -11.18 15.50 -8.30
N THR A 180 -11.35 15.12 -7.03
CA THR A 180 -10.77 15.85 -5.88
C THR A 180 -9.25 15.80 -5.93
N MET A 181 -8.66 14.62 -6.16
CA MET A 181 -7.21 14.45 -6.26
C MET A 181 -6.62 15.34 -7.35
N VAL A 182 -7.22 15.34 -8.55
CA VAL A 182 -6.76 16.17 -9.68
C VAL A 182 -6.88 17.65 -9.36
N ARG A 183 -8.01 18.10 -8.79
CA ARG A 183 -8.22 19.50 -8.40
C ARG A 183 -7.20 19.94 -7.35
N SER A 184 -6.96 19.12 -6.33
CA SER A 184 -6.00 19.40 -5.27
C SER A 184 -4.57 19.41 -5.78
N LEU A 185 -4.18 18.53 -6.70
CA LEU A 185 -2.83 18.58 -7.31
C LEU A 185 -2.63 19.85 -8.14
N ARG A 186 -3.68 20.36 -8.78
CA ARG A 186 -3.65 21.59 -9.59
C ARG A 186 -3.73 22.87 -8.76
N SER A 187 -4.15 22.82 -7.50
CA SER A 187 -4.34 24.02 -6.67
C SER A 187 -3.02 24.68 -6.27
N ARG A 188 -1.90 23.95 -6.32
CA ARG A 188 -0.57 24.43 -5.93
C ARG A 188 0.50 23.85 -6.85
N PRO A 189 1.44 24.67 -7.38
CA PRO A 189 2.53 24.16 -8.21
C PRO A 189 3.47 23.24 -7.41
N PHE A 190 3.73 22.04 -7.90
CA PHE A 190 4.61 21.07 -7.24
C PHE A 190 5.99 21.65 -6.94
N GLY A 191 6.61 22.32 -7.92
CA GLY A 191 7.92 22.93 -7.74
C GLY A 191 7.94 24.10 -6.74
N ALA A 192 6.81 24.73 -6.44
CA ALA A 192 6.73 25.74 -5.39
C ALA A 192 6.76 25.07 -4.01
N GLU A 193 5.92 24.06 -3.78
CA GLU A 193 5.90 23.30 -2.52
C GLU A 193 7.23 22.59 -2.24
N MET A 194 7.97 22.18 -3.28
CA MET A 194 9.30 21.58 -3.11
C MET A 194 10.36 22.61 -2.69
N ARG A 195 10.14 23.91 -2.94
CA ARG A 195 11.08 24.97 -2.55
C ARG A 195 10.72 25.61 -1.21
N THR A 196 9.47 25.50 -0.76
CA THR A 196 9.01 26.02 0.53
C THR A 196 9.87 25.51 1.69
N SER A 197 10.41 26.44 2.49
CA SER A 197 11.18 26.12 3.68
C SER A 197 10.27 25.58 4.80
N THR A 198 10.84 25.01 5.86
CA THR A 198 10.05 24.64 7.04
C THR A 198 9.38 25.87 7.68
N ALA A 199 10.08 26.99 7.76
CA ALA A 199 9.56 28.23 8.34
C ALA A 199 8.38 28.81 7.54
N ASP A 200 8.42 28.67 6.21
CA ASP A 200 7.36 29.17 5.32
C ASP A 200 6.23 28.14 5.10
N THR A 201 6.33 26.97 5.71
CA THR A 201 5.32 25.92 5.56
C THR A 201 4.09 26.25 6.40
N VAL A 202 3.03 26.67 5.72
CA VAL A 202 1.72 26.95 6.32
C VAL A 202 0.69 25.89 5.92
N ALA A 203 -0.36 25.77 6.74
CA ALA A 203 -1.51 24.93 6.45
C ALA A 203 -2.21 25.38 5.15
N GLU A 204 -2.82 24.43 4.45
CA GLU A 204 -3.73 24.76 3.35
C GLU A 204 -4.98 25.47 3.90
N PRO A 205 -5.75 26.21 3.07
CA PRO A 205 -7.05 26.73 3.50
C PRO A 205 -7.96 25.62 4.02
N VAL A 206 -8.73 25.91 5.08
CA VAL A 206 -9.64 24.92 5.71
C VAL A 206 -10.56 24.32 4.65
N ASP A 207 -10.55 23.00 4.55
CA ASP A 207 -11.35 22.27 3.58
C ASP A 207 -12.66 21.78 4.20
N PRO A 208 -13.77 21.71 3.43
CA PRO A 208 -15.05 21.17 3.91
C PRO A 208 -14.97 19.71 4.39
N HIS A 209 -13.90 18.99 4.04
CA HIS A 209 -13.73 17.59 4.38
C HIS A 209 -12.85 17.37 5.62
N GLY A 210 -12.39 18.44 6.30
CA GLY A 210 -11.70 18.37 7.59
C GLY A 210 -10.36 17.62 7.56
N LEU A 211 -9.62 17.69 6.45
CA LEU A 211 -8.22 17.22 6.38
C LEU A 211 -7.27 18.25 6.98
N VAL A 212 -7.57 19.52 6.81
CA VAL A 212 -6.80 20.64 7.34
C VAL A 212 -7.18 20.86 8.80
N SER A 213 -6.18 21.02 9.66
CA SER A 213 -6.40 21.37 11.06
C SER A 213 -6.97 22.79 11.18
N PRO A 214 -8.06 23.01 11.94
CA PRO A 214 -8.58 24.36 12.18
C PRO A 214 -7.68 25.21 13.10
N ASP A 215 -6.77 24.56 13.84
CA ASP A 215 -5.79 25.19 14.72
C ASP A 215 -4.42 24.51 14.53
N PRO A 216 -3.74 24.78 13.40
CA PRO A 216 -2.46 24.15 13.08
C PRO A 216 -1.35 24.69 13.99
N ALA A 217 -0.50 23.78 14.47
CA ALA A 217 0.73 24.12 15.15
C ALA A 217 1.79 24.61 14.14
N PRO A 218 2.86 25.29 14.59
CA PRO A 218 4.00 25.62 13.73
C PRO A 218 4.57 24.38 13.03
N ALA A 219 5.02 24.54 11.79
CA ALA A 219 5.60 23.46 11.03
C ALA A 219 6.96 23.03 11.60
N THR A 220 7.11 21.75 11.91
CA THR A 220 8.40 21.14 12.30
C THR A 220 9.16 20.56 11.10
N MET A 221 8.49 20.42 9.96
CA MET A 221 9.01 19.89 8.70
C MET A 221 8.25 20.51 7.54
N SER A 222 8.88 20.67 6.37
CA SER A 222 8.20 21.07 5.14
C SER A 222 7.56 19.89 4.40
N ARG A 223 6.67 20.17 3.42
CA ARG A 223 6.09 19.12 2.57
C ARG A 223 7.16 18.39 1.75
N ARG A 224 8.20 19.11 1.30
CA ARG A 224 9.41 18.50 0.70
C ARG A 224 10.04 17.51 1.67
N GLY A 225 10.29 17.92 2.91
CA GLY A 225 10.91 17.05 3.92
C GLY A 225 10.10 15.77 4.14
N ALA A 226 8.78 15.89 4.26
CA ALA A 226 7.90 14.73 4.42
C ALA A 226 7.96 13.78 3.22
N LEU A 227 7.88 14.32 1.99
CA LEU A 227 7.98 13.52 0.77
C LEU A 227 9.36 12.90 0.59
N ALA A 228 10.44 13.59 0.99
CA ALA A 228 11.79 13.06 0.96
C ALA A 228 11.97 11.90 1.93
N VAL A 229 11.40 11.99 3.14
CA VAL A 229 11.40 10.86 4.10
C VAL A 229 10.61 9.68 3.57
N VAL A 230 9.40 9.90 3.05
CA VAL A 230 8.57 8.81 2.52
C VAL A 230 9.22 8.17 1.30
N GLY A 231 9.62 8.97 0.32
CA GLY A 231 10.29 8.51 -0.90
C GLY A 231 11.64 7.85 -0.61
N GLY A 232 12.43 8.42 0.30
CA GLY A 232 13.71 7.86 0.74
C GLY A 232 13.54 6.50 1.42
N SER A 233 12.56 6.36 2.32
CA SER A 233 12.23 5.08 2.95
C SER A 233 11.76 4.05 1.92
N SER A 234 10.90 4.44 0.98
CA SER A 234 10.47 3.55 -0.12
C SER A 234 11.63 3.11 -1.00
N LEU A 235 12.54 4.02 -1.36
CA LEU A 235 13.74 3.70 -2.15
C LEU A 235 14.71 2.81 -1.39
N ALA A 236 14.87 3.02 -0.08
CA ALA A 236 15.69 2.15 0.76
C ALA A 236 15.14 0.73 0.80
N VAL A 237 13.83 0.56 1.03
CA VAL A 237 13.17 -0.75 1.01
C VAL A 237 13.33 -1.43 -0.36
N LEU A 238 13.12 -0.68 -1.45
CA LEU A 238 13.33 -1.15 -2.82
C LEU A 238 14.78 -1.63 -3.02
N ALA A 239 15.77 -0.81 -2.68
CA ALA A 239 17.18 -1.15 -2.82
C ALA A 239 17.54 -2.41 -2.02
N MET A 240 16.99 -2.56 -0.82
CA MET A 240 17.20 -3.71 0.06
C MET A 240 16.45 -4.99 -0.37
N SER A 241 15.58 -4.90 -1.38
CA SER A 241 14.69 -6.01 -1.79
C SER A 241 14.86 -6.41 -3.26
N VAL A 242 15.30 -5.50 -4.13
CA VAL A 242 15.39 -5.73 -5.59
C VAL A 242 16.32 -6.90 -5.96
N GLY A 243 17.35 -7.16 -5.14
CA GLY A 243 18.25 -8.30 -5.29
C GLY A 243 17.58 -9.67 -5.20
N GLN A 244 16.35 -9.75 -4.66
CA GLN A 244 15.55 -10.98 -4.65
C GLN A 244 15.09 -11.40 -6.06
N THR A 245 15.03 -10.45 -6.99
CA THR A 245 14.55 -10.67 -8.36
C THR A 245 15.68 -10.60 -9.39
N ILE A 246 16.68 -9.74 -9.16
CA ILE A 246 17.75 -9.44 -10.13
C ILE A 246 19.07 -10.06 -9.64
N ASP A 247 19.52 -11.13 -10.31
CA ASP A 247 20.69 -11.91 -9.88
C ASP A 247 21.97 -11.08 -9.68
N PRO A 248 22.37 -10.16 -10.59
CA PRO A 248 23.53 -9.29 -10.36
C PRO A 248 23.43 -8.40 -9.11
N LEU A 249 22.22 -8.15 -8.61
CA LEU A 249 21.96 -7.31 -7.43
C LEU A 249 21.71 -8.13 -6.16
N ARG A 250 21.94 -9.45 -6.18
CA ARG A 250 21.63 -10.35 -5.06
C ARG A 250 22.16 -9.89 -3.70
N ARG A 251 23.33 -9.24 -3.66
CA ARG A 251 23.94 -8.68 -2.44
C ARG A 251 23.10 -7.59 -1.77
N THR A 252 22.16 -6.98 -2.48
CA THR A 252 21.29 -5.96 -1.91
C THR A 252 20.07 -6.57 -1.21
N ALA A 253 19.80 -7.86 -1.35
CA ALA A 253 18.65 -8.57 -0.77
C ALA A 253 18.79 -8.81 0.75
N LEU A 254 19.15 -7.77 1.50
CA LEU A 254 19.53 -7.85 2.93
C LEU A 254 18.42 -8.38 3.84
N LEU A 255 17.16 -8.20 3.44
CA LEU A 255 15.98 -8.64 4.21
C LEU A 255 15.31 -9.86 3.58
N ALA A 256 15.96 -10.51 2.62
CA ALA A 256 15.40 -11.71 2.00
C ALA A 256 15.67 -12.92 2.89
N PRO A 257 14.65 -13.78 3.16
CA PRO A 257 14.90 -15.04 3.86
C PRO A 257 15.68 -16.03 2.99
N ARG A 258 15.78 -15.82 1.68
CA ARG A 258 16.42 -16.74 0.71
C ARG A 258 17.43 -16.02 -0.16
N GLY A 259 18.37 -16.78 -0.73
CA GLY A 259 19.27 -16.30 -1.78
C GLY A 259 20.43 -15.43 -1.29
N GLN A 260 20.70 -15.40 0.00
CA GLN A 260 22.00 -14.97 0.52
C GLN A 260 23.04 -15.99 0.06
N VAL A 261 24.10 -15.52 -0.62
CA VAL A 261 25.25 -16.36 -0.99
C VAL A 261 26.21 -16.30 0.20
N THR A 262 26.36 -17.42 0.90
CA THR A 262 27.26 -17.56 2.05
C THR A 262 28.64 -18.12 1.64
N GLY A 263 28.86 -18.42 0.35
CA GLY A 263 30.02 -19.15 -0.20
C GLY A 263 29.78 -19.79 -1.58
N ASP A 264 30.75 -20.54 -2.12
CA ASP A 264 30.68 -21.18 -3.45
C ASP A 264 30.49 -22.71 -3.38
N GLY A 265 30.24 -23.24 -2.18
CA GLY A 265 30.19 -24.68 -1.91
C GLY A 265 28.78 -25.30 -2.08
N PRO A 266 28.68 -26.63 -2.22
CA PRO A 266 27.41 -27.34 -2.36
C PRO A 266 26.48 -27.25 -1.13
N ASN A 267 27.00 -26.84 0.03
CA ASN A 267 26.25 -26.64 1.27
C ASN A 267 25.87 -25.17 1.52
N ASP A 268 26.05 -24.29 0.53
CA ASP A 268 25.89 -22.85 0.69
C ASP A 268 24.43 -22.36 0.61
N PHE A 269 23.48 -23.22 0.94
CA PHE A 269 22.07 -22.88 0.93
C PHE A 269 21.59 -22.60 2.37
N PRO A 270 21.04 -21.41 2.66
CA PRO A 270 20.47 -21.13 3.96
C PRO A 270 19.32 -22.10 4.27
N VAL A 271 19.49 -22.98 5.26
CA VAL A 271 18.42 -23.84 5.79
C VAL A 271 17.63 -23.02 6.81
N ASN A 272 16.42 -22.60 6.45
CA ASN A 272 15.61 -21.72 7.30
C ASN A 272 14.78 -22.46 8.37
N THR A 273 14.63 -23.78 8.26
CA THR A 273 13.94 -24.61 9.26
C THR A 273 14.54 -26.01 9.27
N THR A 274 14.90 -26.48 10.47
CA THR A 274 15.13 -27.91 10.76
C THR A 274 13.89 -28.43 11.49
N PHE A 275 13.36 -29.56 11.05
CA PHE A 275 12.18 -30.22 11.63
C PHE A 275 12.47 -30.74 13.04
#